data_AF-A0A258S514-F1
#
_entry.id   AF-A0A258S514-F1
#
_cell.length_a   1.000
_cell.length_b   1.000
_cell.length_c   1.000
_cell.angle_alpha   90.00
_cell.angle_beta   90.00
_cell.angle_gamma   90.00
#
_symmetry.space_group_name_H-M   'P 1'
#
loop_
_entity.id
_entity.type
_entity.pdbx_description
1 polymer ?
#
loop_
_entity_poly.entity_id
_entity_poly.type
_entity_poly.pdbx_seq_one_letter_code
_entity_poly.pdbx_strand_id
1 'polypeptide(L)'
;MTIVQNQAAWEVNSRRRGGPAAIGACLPKLGMLETEQLTMITFMEDPADRARHAARVSKMMRGFEHTGTENAGRQRRRKLLDIIETFARMPPVTIEVPRIVWRDLYDAAASIAAMNIDWDSRCGPLIAASNDHLKCRIGWTAARKNIRRLAEYGLIIPHCLAGNGKRFLGSRDSEDRSDASGWSLAPLLLLEDYLTQLAATEKALAAQNLILPNQIRRATSSAYRNGTENLHKAARLKAAGHSGMAKSGG
;
A
#
# COMPACT_ATOMS: atom_id res chain seq x y z
N MET A 1 28.79 -72.81 32.69
CA MET A 1 30.12 -72.33 32.24
C MET A 1 30.01 -72.05 30.76
N THR A 2 30.13 -70.85 30.20
CA THR A 2 30.40 -69.50 30.72
C THR A 2 29.92 -68.58 29.59
N ILE A 3 28.86 -67.80 29.82
CA ILE A 3 28.45 -66.74 28.88
C ILE A 3 29.35 -65.55 29.21
N VAL A 4 30.38 -65.34 28.39
CA VAL A 4 31.27 -64.19 28.55
C VAL A 4 30.56 -62.94 28.02
N GLN A 5 30.51 -61.97 28.91
CA GLN A 5 29.90 -60.65 28.80
C GLN A 5 30.59 -59.82 27.70
N ASN A 6 29.78 -59.14 26.89
CA ASN A 6 30.20 -57.92 26.18
C ASN A 6 29.22 -56.80 26.54
N GLN A 7 29.27 -56.38 27.81
CA GLN A 7 28.75 -55.11 28.30
C GLN A 7 29.94 -54.14 28.42
N ALA A 8 30.25 -53.39 27.36
CA ALA A 8 31.10 -52.20 27.45
C ALA A 8 31.11 -51.42 26.11
N ALA A 9 30.08 -50.62 25.84
CA ALA A 9 30.17 -49.52 24.86
C ALA A 9 29.06 -48.46 25.00
N TRP A 10 28.48 -48.26 26.19
CA TRP A 10 27.37 -47.30 26.39
C TRP A 10 27.54 -46.34 27.57
N GLU A 11 28.78 -46.06 28.01
CA GLU A 11 29.04 -45.06 29.05
C GLU A 11 30.27 -44.18 28.76
N VAL A 12 30.13 -43.23 27.84
CA VAL A 12 30.78 -41.91 27.86
C VAL A 12 29.88 -41.00 27.01
N ASN A 13 29.00 -40.14 27.53
CA ASN A 13 29.36 -38.83 28.09
C ASN A 13 28.12 -38.16 28.72
N SER A 14 27.55 -38.74 29.76
CA SER A 14 26.49 -38.11 30.55
C SER A 14 27.09 -37.12 31.55
N ARG A 15 27.45 -35.91 31.10
CA ARG A 15 27.62 -34.69 31.93
C ARG A 15 27.97 -33.46 31.07
N ARG A 16 26.98 -32.91 30.37
CA ARG A 16 26.88 -31.44 30.19
C ARG A 16 25.44 -31.02 30.46
N ARG A 17 25.35 -29.91 31.18
CA ARG A 17 24.21 -29.41 31.94
C ARG A 17 23.16 -28.80 31.02
N GLY A 18 21.90 -28.92 31.42
CA GLY A 18 20.73 -28.30 30.79
C GLY A 18 19.84 -29.36 30.16
N GLY A 19 18.73 -29.70 30.82
CA GLY A 19 17.66 -30.49 30.20
C GLY A 19 17.15 -29.79 28.93
N PRO A 20 16.26 -30.43 28.13
CA PRO A 20 15.65 -29.75 27.00
C PRO A 20 15.05 -28.46 27.55
N ALA A 21 15.60 -27.31 27.14
CA ALA A 21 14.97 -26.04 27.44
C ALA A 21 13.55 -26.20 26.94
N ALA A 22 12.60 -26.27 27.87
CA ALA A 22 11.20 -26.42 27.55
C ALA A 22 10.92 -25.34 26.52
N ILE A 23 10.55 -25.71 25.30
CA ILE A 23 10.16 -24.75 24.27
C ILE A 23 9.06 -23.82 24.85
N GLY A 24 8.29 -24.35 25.82
CA GLY A 24 7.40 -23.63 26.76
C GLY A 24 8.00 -22.43 27.51
N ALA A 25 9.24 -22.51 27.99
CA ALA A 25 9.90 -21.44 28.76
C ALA A 25 10.52 -20.36 27.85
N CYS A 26 10.65 -20.61 26.55
CA CYS A 26 11.02 -19.59 25.55
C CYS A 26 9.79 -18.83 24.99
N LEU A 27 8.58 -19.28 25.33
CA LEU A 27 7.32 -18.67 24.88
C LEU A 27 6.80 -17.44 25.68
N PRO A 28 7.33 -17.00 26.85
CA PRO A 28 6.79 -15.84 27.55
C PRO A 28 7.34 -14.50 27.01
N LYS A 29 7.54 -14.42 25.69
CA LYS A 29 7.65 -13.16 24.91
C LYS A 29 6.89 -13.24 23.57
N LEU A 30 5.91 -14.15 23.44
CA LEU A 30 4.76 -13.85 22.58
C LEU A 30 4.00 -12.73 23.30
N GLY A 31 4.54 -11.52 23.14
CA GLY A 31 3.80 -10.30 23.40
C GLY A 31 2.43 -10.48 22.76
N MET A 32 1.43 -10.13 23.56
CA MET A 32 0.02 -10.11 23.27
C MET A 32 -0.28 -10.00 21.77
N LEU A 33 -1.31 -10.72 21.33
CA LEU A 33 -2.02 -10.52 20.06
C LEU A 33 -2.56 -9.08 19.96
N GLU A 34 -1.69 -8.07 20.00
CA GLU A 34 -1.87 -6.91 19.16
C GLU A 34 -1.89 -7.49 17.75
N THR A 35 -3.06 -7.46 17.14
CA THR A 35 -3.24 -7.74 15.72
C THR A 35 -2.14 -7.00 14.97
N GLU A 36 -1.07 -7.71 14.59
CA GLU A 36 -0.03 -7.20 13.71
C GLU A 36 -0.77 -6.72 12.46
N GLN A 37 -0.95 -5.41 12.32
CA GLN A 37 -1.59 -4.79 11.17
C GLN A 37 -0.53 -4.14 10.30
N LEU A 38 -0.72 -4.20 8.99
CA LEU A 38 0.13 -3.48 8.07
C LEU A 38 -0.47 -2.08 7.91
N THR A 39 0.04 -1.13 8.68
CA THR A 39 -0.59 0.20 8.85
C THR A 39 0.03 1.29 7.98
N MET A 40 1.10 1.00 7.25
CA MET A 40 1.77 1.98 6.40
C MET A 40 2.56 1.32 5.27
N ILE A 41 2.85 2.11 4.24
CA ILE A 41 3.81 1.78 3.18
C ILE A 41 5.18 2.30 3.60
N THR A 42 6.20 1.46 3.55
CA THR A 42 7.57 1.82 3.95
C THR A 42 8.55 1.43 2.85
N PHE A 43 9.47 2.33 2.53
CA PHE A 43 10.57 2.04 1.63
C PHE A 43 11.65 1.20 2.35
N MET A 44 12.04 0.08 1.74
CA MET A 44 12.95 -0.93 2.27
C MET A 44 14.07 -1.19 1.27
N GLU A 45 15.17 -0.47 1.44
CA GLU A 45 16.37 -0.58 0.60
C GLU A 45 17.10 -1.92 0.82
N ASP A 46 17.22 -2.36 2.07
CA ASP A 46 17.93 -3.59 2.43
C ASP A 46 17.11 -4.85 2.03
N PRO A 47 17.70 -5.79 1.27
CA PRO A 47 17.13 -7.12 1.07
C PRO A 47 16.68 -7.83 2.35
N ALA A 48 17.38 -7.67 3.47
CA ALA A 48 17.02 -8.31 4.74
C ALA A 48 15.70 -7.76 5.31
N ASP A 49 15.46 -6.46 5.18
CA ASP A 49 14.20 -5.82 5.57
C ASP A 49 13.03 -6.33 4.74
N ARG A 50 13.23 -6.44 3.42
CA ARG A 50 12.22 -7.02 2.52
C ARG A 50 11.92 -8.47 2.86
N ALA A 51 12.91 -9.27 3.23
CA ALA A 51 12.71 -10.65 3.65
C ALA A 51 11.90 -10.73 4.96
N ARG A 52 12.23 -9.88 5.94
CA ARG A 52 11.46 -9.77 7.21
C ARG A 52 10.02 -9.32 6.96
N HIS A 53 9.81 -8.34 6.09
CA HIS A 53 8.50 -7.88 5.68
C HIS A 53 7.70 -9.00 4.99
N ALA A 54 8.31 -9.73 4.05
CA ALA A 54 7.68 -10.86 3.38
C ALA A 54 7.26 -11.97 4.36
N ALA A 55 8.11 -12.28 5.34
CA ALA A 55 7.77 -13.24 6.40
C ALA A 55 6.60 -12.76 7.26
N ARG A 56 6.57 -11.48 7.64
CA ARG A 56 5.47 -10.86 8.40
C ARG A 56 4.15 -10.90 7.63
N VAL A 57 4.16 -10.47 6.36
CA VAL A 57 2.97 -10.54 5.48
C VAL A 57 2.51 -11.98 5.35
N SER A 58 3.42 -12.93 5.09
CA SER A 58 3.09 -14.35 4.97
C SER A 58 2.46 -14.93 6.24
N LYS A 59 2.92 -14.48 7.43
CA LYS A 59 2.34 -14.86 8.72
C LYS A 59 0.91 -14.30 8.87
N MET A 60 0.71 -13.02 8.57
CA MET A 60 -0.61 -12.37 8.63
C MET A 60 -1.62 -13.00 7.66
N MET A 61 -1.17 -13.31 6.44
CA MET A 61 -2.00 -13.96 5.43
C MET A 61 -2.50 -15.35 5.84
N ARG A 62 -1.89 -16.03 6.83
CA ARG A 62 -2.42 -17.30 7.35
C ARG A 62 -3.82 -17.16 7.98
N GLY A 63 -4.21 -15.95 8.37
CA GLY A 63 -5.56 -15.66 8.84
C GLY A 63 -6.63 -15.66 7.74
N PHE A 64 -6.23 -15.67 6.46
CA PHE A 64 -7.14 -15.80 5.32
C PHE A 64 -7.39 -17.27 5.00
N GLU A 65 -8.57 -17.54 4.44
CA GLU A 65 -8.91 -18.84 3.87
C GLU A 65 -7.97 -19.19 2.69
N HIS A 66 -7.72 -20.48 2.49
CA HIS A 66 -6.84 -20.93 1.40
C HIS A 66 -7.39 -20.50 0.04
N THR A 67 -8.71 -20.66 -0.14
CA THR A 67 -9.45 -20.25 -1.31
C THR A 67 -10.33 -19.05 -0.94
N GLY A 68 -10.29 -18.01 -1.76
CA GLY A 68 -11.12 -16.83 -1.56
C GLY A 68 -12.52 -17.01 -2.14
N THR A 69 -13.42 -16.10 -1.80
CA THR A 69 -14.75 -16.08 -2.40
C THR A 69 -14.80 -15.12 -3.60
N GLU A 70 -15.40 -15.56 -4.71
CA GLU A 70 -15.50 -14.76 -5.94
C GLU A 70 -16.20 -13.41 -5.70
N ASN A 71 -17.25 -13.37 -4.88
CA ASN A 71 -18.02 -12.15 -4.61
C ASN A 71 -17.26 -11.17 -3.71
N ALA A 72 -16.69 -11.62 -2.57
CA ALA A 72 -15.94 -10.72 -1.70
C ALA A 72 -14.65 -10.26 -2.38
N GLY A 73 -13.97 -11.17 -3.08
CA GLY A 73 -12.78 -10.87 -3.88
C GLY A 73 -13.06 -9.82 -4.96
N ARG A 74 -14.19 -9.92 -5.68
CA ARG A 74 -14.59 -8.90 -6.67
C ARG A 74 -14.84 -7.53 -6.03
N GLN A 75 -15.52 -7.49 -4.89
CA GLN A 75 -15.78 -6.24 -4.17
C GLN A 75 -14.48 -5.58 -3.70
N ARG A 76 -13.61 -6.36 -3.05
CA ARG A 76 -12.31 -5.89 -2.57
C ARG A 76 -11.41 -5.44 -3.72
N ARG A 77 -11.33 -6.23 -4.79
CA ARG A 77 -10.60 -5.88 -6.02
C ARG A 77 -11.04 -4.53 -6.56
N ARG A 78 -12.34 -4.32 -6.74
CA ARG A 78 -12.88 -3.06 -7.25
C ARG A 78 -12.46 -1.89 -6.36
N LYS A 79 -12.70 -2.01 -5.04
CA LYS A 79 -12.34 -0.98 -4.06
C LYS A 79 -10.86 -0.61 -4.13
N LEU A 80 -9.97 -1.60 -4.10
CA LEU A 80 -8.53 -1.38 -4.13
C LEU A 80 -8.05 -0.82 -5.47
N LEU A 81 -8.55 -1.35 -6.59
CA LEU A 81 -8.19 -0.84 -7.92
C LEU A 81 -8.64 0.60 -8.14
N ASP A 82 -9.84 0.99 -7.68
CA ASP A 82 -10.33 2.37 -7.79
C ASP A 82 -9.40 3.35 -7.03
N ILE A 83 -8.92 2.95 -5.83
CA ILE A 83 -7.97 3.74 -5.04
C ILE A 83 -6.61 3.83 -5.75
N ILE A 84 -6.06 2.69 -6.16
CA ILE A 84 -4.72 2.62 -6.77
C ILE A 84 -4.71 3.34 -8.12
N GLU A 85 -5.79 3.26 -8.91
CA GLU A 85 -5.95 4.00 -10.16
C GLU A 85 -5.90 5.51 -9.90
N THR A 86 -6.60 5.97 -8.85
CA THR A 86 -6.58 7.37 -8.44
C THR A 86 -5.16 7.82 -8.12
N PHE A 87 -4.42 7.03 -7.33
CA PHE A 87 -3.02 7.32 -6.98
C PHE A 87 -2.04 7.23 -8.15
N ALA A 88 -2.29 6.36 -9.13
CA ALA A 88 -1.48 6.30 -10.36
C ALA A 88 -1.62 7.57 -11.21
N ARG A 89 -2.81 8.18 -11.20
CA ARG A 89 -3.08 9.46 -11.88
C ARG A 89 -2.57 10.65 -11.07
N MET A 90 -2.89 10.69 -9.79
CA MET A 90 -2.57 11.75 -8.83
C MET A 90 -2.02 11.11 -7.54
N PRO A 91 -0.70 10.96 -7.41
CA PRO A 91 -0.10 10.37 -6.23
C PRO A 91 -0.48 11.13 -4.95
N PRO A 92 -0.67 10.42 -3.82
CA PRO A 92 -0.82 11.04 -2.51
C PRO A 92 0.34 12.00 -2.21
N VAL A 93 0.05 13.15 -1.63
CA VAL A 93 1.10 14.10 -1.19
C VAL A 93 1.57 13.83 0.23
N THR A 94 0.81 13.08 1.01
CA THR A 94 1.13 12.78 2.41
C THR A 94 2.14 11.65 2.60
N ILE A 95 2.49 10.93 1.53
CA ILE A 95 3.50 9.86 1.57
C ILE A 95 4.47 9.93 0.40
N GLU A 96 5.70 9.50 0.63
CA GLU A 96 6.80 9.54 -0.33
C GLU A 96 6.82 8.29 -1.23
N VAL A 97 5.72 8.02 -1.94
CA VAL A 97 5.65 6.95 -2.93
C VAL A 97 5.57 7.55 -4.34
N PRO A 98 6.61 7.37 -5.18
CA PRO A 98 6.66 7.94 -6.51
C PRO A 98 5.51 7.46 -7.41
N ARG A 99 5.02 8.34 -8.29
CA ARG A 99 3.97 8.04 -9.27
C ARG A 99 4.19 6.75 -10.06
N ILE A 100 5.44 6.49 -10.44
CA ILE A 100 5.78 5.30 -11.24
C ILE A 100 5.48 4.00 -10.48
N VAL A 101 5.62 3.99 -9.15
CA VAL A 101 5.31 2.84 -8.29
C VAL A 101 3.80 2.56 -8.34
N TRP A 102 2.97 3.60 -8.18
CA TRP A 102 1.52 3.48 -8.27
C TRP A 102 1.04 3.01 -9.63
N ARG A 103 1.63 3.55 -10.70
CA ARG A 103 1.32 3.14 -12.07
C ARG A 103 1.67 1.67 -12.31
N ASP A 104 2.89 1.28 -11.96
CA ASP A 104 3.34 -0.11 -12.07
C ASP A 104 2.43 -1.05 -11.27
N LEU A 105 2.07 -0.67 -10.04
CA LEU A 105 1.17 -1.41 -9.18
C LEU A 105 -0.22 -1.58 -9.82
N TYR A 106 -0.80 -0.48 -10.31
CA TYR A 106 -2.10 -0.50 -10.99
C TYR A 106 -2.09 -1.40 -12.21
N ASP A 107 -1.11 -1.23 -13.10
CA ASP A 107 -1.01 -1.96 -14.36
C ASP A 107 -0.90 -3.48 -14.07
N ALA A 108 -0.06 -3.87 -13.10
CA ALA A 108 0.08 -5.26 -12.69
C ALA A 108 -1.20 -5.81 -12.03
N ALA A 109 -1.81 -5.07 -11.11
CA ALA A 109 -3.01 -5.49 -10.38
C ALA A 109 -4.24 -5.60 -11.29
N ALA A 110 -4.43 -4.65 -12.21
CA ALA A 110 -5.58 -4.60 -13.11
C ALA A 110 -5.48 -5.61 -14.25
N SER A 111 -4.28 -5.81 -14.82
CA SER A 111 -4.09 -6.55 -16.09
C SER A 111 -3.45 -7.92 -15.95
N ILE A 112 -2.75 -8.21 -14.84
CA ILE A 112 -2.07 -9.49 -14.61
C ILE A 112 -2.73 -10.25 -13.46
N ALA A 113 -2.91 -9.60 -12.30
CA ALA A 113 -3.46 -10.22 -11.10
C ALA A 113 -5.00 -10.12 -11.05
N ALA A 114 -5.66 -10.60 -12.11
CA ALA A 114 -7.04 -10.22 -12.43
C ALA A 114 -8.13 -11.18 -11.92
N MET A 115 -7.81 -12.32 -11.31
CA MET A 115 -8.85 -13.26 -10.87
C MET A 115 -9.43 -12.83 -9.53
N ASN A 116 -10.76 -12.66 -9.46
CA ASN A 116 -11.42 -12.08 -8.29
C ASN A 116 -11.22 -12.93 -7.04
N ILE A 117 -11.28 -14.26 -7.14
CA ILE A 117 -11.03 -15.19 -6.02
C ILE A 117 -9.71 -14.90 -5.28
N ASP A 118 -8.64 -14.52 -6.00
CA ASP A 118 -7.33 -14.29 -5.38
C ASP A 118 -7.31 -13.03 -4.49
N TRP A 119 -8.24 -12.10 -4.69
CA TRP A 119 -8.37 -10.90 -3.86
C TRP A 119 -9.01 -11.19 -2.50
N ASP A 120 -9.39 -12.43 -2.24
CA ASP A 120 -9.92 -12.90 -0.96
C ASP A 120 -9.25 -14.19 -0.48
N SER A 121 -8.14 -14.59 -1.08
CA SER A 121 -7.41 -15.81 -0.76
C SER A 121 -6.15 -15.55 0.05
N ARG A 122 -5.64 -16.59 0.71
CA ARG A 122 -4.39 -16.58 1.47
C ARG A 122 -3.16 -16.22 0.64
N CYS A 123 -3.11 -16.65 -0.62
CA CYS A 123 -1.96 -16.33 -1.47
C CYS A 123 -2.02 -14.90 -2.00
N GLY A 124 -3.20 -14.26 -1.99
CA GLY A 124 -3.42 -12.94 -2.58
C GLY A 124 -3.31 -12.94 -4.11
N PRO A 125 -3.57 -11.80 -4.76
CA PRO A 125 -3.48 -11.69 -6.22
C PRO A 125 -2.04 -11.88 -6.71
N LEU A 126 -1.84 -12.77 -7.68
CA LEU A 126 -0.50 -13.16 -8.13
C LEU A 126 -0.08 -12.51 -9.45
N ILE A 127 1.16 -12.02 -9.49
CA ILE A 127 1.89 -11.64 -10.69
C ILE A 127 2.74 -12.85 -11.11
N ALA A 128 2.10 -13.78 -11.82
CA ALA A 128 2.70 -15.06 -12.21
C ALA A 128 2.94 -15.17 -13.73
N ALA A 129 3.36 -14.08 -14.37
CA ALA A 129 3.58 -13.98 -15.82
C ALA A 129 5.07 -13.97 -16.21
N SER A 130 5.38 -14.41 -17.43
CA SER A 130 6.73 -14.30 -18.00
C SER A 130 7.11 -12.84 -18.27
N ASN A 131 8.41 -12.54 -18.41
CA ASN A 131 8.87 -11.18 -18.74
C ASN A 131 8.29 -10.69 -20.06
N ASP A 132 8.25 -11.54 -21.08
CA ASP A 132 7.70 -11.18 -22.39
C ASP A 132 6.21 -10.87 -22.31
N HIS A 133 5.47 -11.65 -21.52
CA HIS A 133 4.05 -11.36 -21.29
C HIS A 133 3.85 -10.02 -20.57
N LEU A 134 4.65 -9.72 -19.54
CA LEU A 134 4.61 -8.42 -18.85
C LEU A 134 4.97 -7.26 -19.80
N LYS A 135 5.96 -7.44 -20.67
CA LYS A 135 6.32 -6.45 -21.69
C LYS A 135 5.16 -6.21 -22.67
N CYS A 136 4.56 -7.26 -23.21
CA CYS A 136 3.47 -7.15 -24.19
C CYS A 136 2.17 -6.62 -23.57
N ARG A 137 1.83 -7.06 -22.35
CA ARG A 137 0.53 -6.77 -21.74
C ARG A 137 0.47 -5.41 -21.06
N ILE A 138 1.55 -5.02 -20.36
CA ILE A 138 1.61 -3.81 -19.53
C ILE A 138 2.83 -2.93 -19.82
N GLY A 139 3.60 -3.21 -20.87
CA GLY A 139 4.72 -2.37 -21.30
C GLY A 139 5.97 -2.46 -20.42
N TRP A 140 6.06 -3.44 -19.52
CA TRP A 140 7.21 -3.60 -18.63
C TRP A 140 8.43 -4.16 -19.36
N THR A 141 9.20 -3.29 -20.00
CA THR A 141 10.44 -3.66 -20.71
C THR A 141 11.53 -4.16 -19.75
N ALA A 142 11.57 -3.64 -18.52
CA ALA A 142 12.49 -4.04 -17.46
C ALA A 142 11.75 -4.67 -16.27
N ALA A 143 10.99 -5.74 -16.51
CA ALA A 143 10.11 -6.37 -15.52
C ALA A 143 10.79 -6.66 -14.17
N ARG A 144 12.04 -7.15 -14.15
CA ARG A 144 12.80 -7.38 -12.91
C ARG A 144 13.00 -6.11 -12.08
N LYS A 145 13.26 -4.98 -12.73
CA LYS A 145 13.44 -3.67 -12.09
C LYS A 145 12.11 -3.16 -11.53
N ASN A 146 11.02 -3.30 -12.28
CA ASN A 146 9.70 -2.86 -11.82
C ASN A 146 9.21 -3.69 -10.63
N ILE A 147 9.39 -5.01 -10.68
CA ILE A 147 9.12 -5.92 -9.55
C ILE A 147 9.96 -5.54 -8.34
N ARG A 148 11.28 -5.37 -8.51
CA ARG A 148 12.15 -4.96 -7.41
C ARG A 148 11.68 -3.65 -6.78
N ARG A 149 11.32 -2.65 -7.59
CA ARG A 149 10.79 -1.38 -7.12
C ARG A 149 9.52 -1.57 -6.29
N LEU A 150 8.55 -2.35 -6.77
CA LEU A 150 7.34 -2.64 -5.99
C LEU A 150 7.66 -3.35 -4.66
N ALA A 151 8.63 -4.26 -4.65
CA ALA A 151 9.08 -4.95 -3.45
C ALA A 151 9.82 -4.02 -2.47
N GLU A 152 10.58 -3.05 -2.97
CA GLU A 152 11.21 -2.00 -2.15
C GLU A 152 10.17 -1.14 -1.43
N TYR A 153 8.98 -0.95 -1.96
CA TYR A 153 7.86 -0.31 -1.25
C TYR A 153 6.99 -1.28 -0.44
N GLY A 154 7.35 -2.57 -0.34
CA GLY A 154 6.57 -3.56 0.38
C GLY A 154 5.19 -3.83 -0.20
N LEU A 155 4.95 -3.48 -1.47
CA LEU A 155 3.65 -3.64 -2.11
C LEU A 155 3.46 -5.05 -2.69
N ILE A 156 4.57 -5.77 -2.91
CA ILE A 156 4.57 -7.18 -3.33
C ILE A 156 5.54 -8.00 -2.49
N ILE A 157 5.27 -9.30 -2.36
CA ILE A 157 6.14 -10.28 -1.70
C ILE A 157 6.39 -11.49 -2.62
N PRO A 158 7.52 -12.20 -2.48
CA PRO A 158 7.74 -13.45 -3.21
C PRO A 158 6.70 -14.51 -2.81
N HIS A 159 6.21 -15.27 -3.78
CA HIS A 159 5.31 -16.40 -3.57
C HIS A 159 5.86 -17.64 -4.28
N CYS A 160 6.21 -18.67 -3.50
CA CYS A 160 6.70 -19.98 -3.96
C CYS A 160 7.65 -19.89 -5.17
N LEU A 161 8.65 -18.99 -5.09
CA LEU A 161 9.54 -18.71 -6.21
C LEU A 161 10.31 -19.98 -6.62
N ALA A 162 10.07 -20.44 -7.84
CA ALA A 162 10.84 -21.53 -8.42
C ALA A 162 12.32 -21.17 -8.52
N GLY A 163 13.22 -22.12 -8.20
CA GLY A 163 14.68 -21.90 -8.21
C GLY A 163 15.25 -21.49 -9.58
N ASN A 164 14.52 -21.77 -10.67
CA ASN A 164 14.87 -21.36 -12.03
C ASN A 164 14.33 -19.95 -12.41
N GLY A 165 13.66 -19.25 -11.49
CA GLY A 165 13.07 -17.93 -11.70
C GLY A 165 11.83 -17.91 -12.61
N LYS A 166 11.29 -19.09 -12.96
CA LYS A 166 10.04 -19.18 -13.73
C LYS A 166 8.85 -18.85 -12.82
N ARG A 167 7.84 -18.24 -13.45
CA ARG A 167 6.60 -17.80 -12.83
C ARG A 167 5.44 -18.39 -13.61
N PHE A 168 4.45 -18.89 -12.89
CA PHE A 168 3.29 -19.57 -13.46
C PHE A 168 2.16 -19.57 -12.43
N LEU A 169 0.92 -19.52 -12.90
CA LEU A 169 -0.26 -19.30 -12.06
C LEU A 169 -0.82 -20.60 -11.44
N GLY A 170 -0.08 -21.72 -11.56
CA GLY A 170 -0.59 -23.06 -11.25
C GLY A 170 -1.58 -23.57 -12.31
N SER A 171 -2.16 -24.74 -12.08
CA SER A 171 -3.25 -25.26 -12.93
C SER A 171 -4.51 -24.40 -12.77
N ARG A 172 -5.22 -24.13 -13.88
CA ARG A 172 -6.46 -23.34 -13.86
C ARG A 172 -7.60 -24.07 -13.14
N ASP A 173 -7.51 -25.39 -13.06
CA ASP A 173 -8.53 -26.27 -12.48
C ASP A 173 -8.28 -26.58 -10.99
N SER A 174 -7.14 -26.16 -10.43
CA SER A 174 -6.92 -26.26 -8.99
C SER A 174 -7.47 -25.01 -8.30
N GLU A 175 -8.46 -25.22 -7.43
CA GLU A 175 -8.93 -24.18 -6.52
C GLU A 175 -7.80 -23.75 -5.57
N ASP A 176 -6.89 -24.67 -5.26
CA ASP A 176 -5.67 -24.43 -4.50
C ASP A 176 -4.52 -23.98 -5.42
N ARG A 177 -3.95 -22.80 -5.14
CA ARG A 177 -2.80 -22.21 -5.86
C ARG A 177 -1.47 -22.38 -5.14
N SER A 178 -1.38 -23.37 -4.27
CA SER A 178 -0.15 -23.68 -3.55
C SER A 178 1.04 -23.98 -4.47
N ASP A 179 0.79 -24.40 -5.72
CA ASP A 179 1.82 -24.70 -6.72
C ASP A 179 2.27 -23.46 -7.53
N ALA A 180 1.53 -22.35 -7.50
CA ALA A 180 1.83 -21.17 -8.29
C ALA A 180 3.15 -20.51 -7.84
N SER A 181 3.89 -19.94 -8.78
CA SER A 181 5.16 -19.23 -8.52
C SER A 181 5.09 -17.81 -9.07
N GLY A 182 5.51 -16.83 -8.26
CA GLY A 182 5.50 -15.44 -8.69
C GLY A 182 5.67 -14.44 -7.56
N TRP A 183 5.00 -13.31 -7.73
CA TRP A 183 4.97 -12.23 -6.75
C TRP A 183 3.53 -11.98 -6.34
N SER A 184 3.26 -12.01 -5.05
CA SER A 184 1.95 -11.80 -4.49
C SER A 184 1.73 -10.32 -4.13
N LEU A 185 0.55 -9.82 -4.45
CA LEU A 185 -0.01 -8.54 -4.03
C LEU A 185 -0.76 -8.64 -2.71
N ALA A 186 -0.57 -9.72 -1.93
CA ALA A 186 -1.10 -9.89 -0.59
C ALA A 186 -0.96 -8.66 0.34
N PRO A 187 0.15 -7.87 0.30
CA PRO A 187 0.23 -6.65 1.09
C PRO A 187 -0.93 -5.69 0.88
N LEU A 188 -1.53 -5.63 -0.33
CA LEU A 188 -2.69 -4.77 -0.62
C LEU A 188 -3.93 -5.18 0.16
N LEU A 189 -4.12 -6.48 0.41
CA LEU A 189 -5.25 -6.98 1.19
C LEU A 189 -5.10 -6.58 2.66
N LEU A 190 -3.87 -6.58 3.17
CA LEU A 190 -3.55 -6.18 4.54
C LEU A 190 -3.54 -4.65 4.73
N LEU A 191 -3.26 -3.90 3.65
CA LEU A 191 -3.23 -2.42 3.63
C LEU A 191 -4.59 -1.81 3.29
N GLU A 192 -5.66 -2.59 3.15
CA GLU A 192 -6.95 -2.09 2.65
C GLU A 192 -7.49 -0.90 3.45
N ASP A 193 -7.49 -1.00 4.77
CA ASP A 193 -7.97 0.07 5.65
C ASP A 193 -7.09 1.32 5.56
N TYR A 194 -5.76 1.13 5.57
CA TYR A 194 -4.80 2.20 5.40
C TYR A 194 -4.99 2.94 4.06
N LEU A 195 -5.09 2.22 2.95
CA LEU A 195 -5.28 2.80 1.62
C LEU A 195 -6.61 3.55 1.52
N THR A 196 -7.66 3.03 2.17
CA THR A 196 -8.98 3.68 2.23
C THR A 196 -8.90 5.00 3.01
N GLN A 197 -8.26 4.99 4.17
CA GLN A 197 -8.06 6.19 4.99
C GLN A 197 -7.17 7.22 4.30
N LEU A 198 -6.11 6.77 3.64
CA LEU A 198 -5.22 7.61 2.85
C LEU A 198 -5.98 8.30 1.72
N ALA A 199 -6.79 7.56 0.96
CA ALA A 199 -7.60 8.11 -0.12
C ALA A 199 -8.61 9.16 0.39
N ALA A 200 -9.24 8.90 1.54
CA ALA A 200 -10.13 9.86 2.18
C ALA A 200 -9.40 11.14 2.63
N THR A 201 -8.22 10.98 3.23
CA THR A 201 -7.37 12.09 3.68
C THR A 201 -6.94 12.96 2.50
N GLU A 202 -6.43 12.36 1.43
CA GLU A 202 -6.02 13.06 0.21
C GLU A 202 -7.19 13.81 -0.45
N LYS A 203 -8.38 13.19 -0.49
CA LYS A 203 -9.59 13.83 -0.99
C LYS A 203 -10.00 15.04 -0.15
N ALA A 204 -9.89 14.95 1.18
CA ALA A 204 -10.18 16.05 2.08
C ALA A 204 -9.18 17.20 1.91
N LEU A 205 -7.87 16.89 1.78
CA LEU A 205 -6.83 17.87 1.51
C LEU A 205 -7.04 18.57 0.16
N ALA A 206 -7.37 17.82 -0.89
CA ALA A 206 -7.68 18.39 -2.20
C ALA A 206 -8.88 19.36 -2.13
N ALA A 207 -9.93 19.03 -1.38
CA ALA A 207 -11.06 19.92 -1.17
C ALA A 207 -10.67 21.19 -0.40
N GLN A 208 -9.87 21.09 0.67
CA GLN A 208 -9.37 22.25 1.41
C GLN A 208 -8.51 23.17 0.55
N ASN A 209 -7.64 22.59 -0.28
CA ASN A 209 -6.80 23.32 -1.23
C ASN A 209 -7.59 24.05 -2.32
N LEU A 210 -8.84 23.67 -2.59
CA LEU A 210 -9.75 24.42 -3.47
C LEU A 210 -10.52 25.51 -2.72
N ILE A 211 -10.84 25.29 -1.45
CA ILE A 211 -11.62 26.21 -0.62
C ILE A 211 -10.80 27.46 -0.27
N LEU A 212 -9.54 27.29 0.17
CA LEU A 212 -8.70 28.40 0.62
C LEU A 212 -8.45 29.45 -0.49
N PRO A 213 -8.04 29.10 -1.73
CA PRO A 213 -7.89 30.08 -2.80
C PRO A 213 -9.20 30.77 -3.18
N ASN A 214 -10.33 30.05 -3.14
CA ASN A 214 -11.63 30.64 -3.42
C ASN A 214 -12.07 31.62 -2.33
N GLN A 215 -11.81 31.32 -1.06
CA GLN A 215 -12.06 32.22 0.06
C GLN A 215 -11.15 33.45 -0.01
N ILE A 216 -9.86 33.27 -0.31
CA ILE A 216 -8.91 34.37 -0.53
C ILE A 216 -9.42 35.26 -1.67
N ARG A 217 -9.80 34.68 -2.82
CA ARG A 217 -10.33 35.43 -3.97
C ARG A 217 -11.60 36.20 -3.63
N ARG A 218 -12.54 35.59 -2.90
CA ARG A 218 -13.76 36.26 -2.43
C ARG A 218 -13.44 37.43 -1.48
N ALA A 219 -12.57 37.21 -0.49
CA ALA A 219 -12.17 38.24 0.46
C ALA A 219 -11.44 39.41 -0.23
N THR A 220 -10.49 39.13 -1.13
CA THR A 220 -9.79 40.17 -1.91
C THR A 220 -10.75 40.91 -2.85
N SER A 221 -11.63 40.21 -3.57
CA SER A 221 -12.62 40.88 -4.43
C SER A 221 -13.58 41.78 -3.64
N SER A 222 -14.02 41.35 -2.45
CA SER A 222 -14.84 42.18 -1.55
C SER A 222 -14.08 43.39 -1.02
N ALA A 223 -12.81 43.23 -0.65
CA ALA A 223 -11.97 44.34 -0.20
C ALA A 223 -11.75 45.37 -1.31
N TYR A 224 -11.49 44.92 -2.54
CA TYR A 224 -11.38 45.80 -3.71
C TYR A 224 -12.67 46.56 -3.99
N ARG A 225 -13.83 45.88 -3.97
CA ARG A 225 -15.14 46.49 -4.22
C ARG A 225 -15.52 47.52 -3.16
N ASN A 226 -15.29 47.21 -1.89
CA ASN A 226 -15.55 48.16 -0.79
C ASN A 226 -14.60 49.36 -0.85
N GLY A 227 -13.33 49.14 -1.26
CA GLY A 227 -12.36 50.20 -1.46
C GLY A 227 -12.74 51.14 -2.60
N THR A 228 -13.22 50.62 -3.73
CA THR A 228 -13.66 51.44 -4.88
C THR A 228 -14.96 52.17 -4.59
N GLU A 229 -15.93 51.56 -3.91
CA GLU A 229 -17.16 52.25 -3.47
C GLU A 229 -16.86 53.41 -2.51
N ASN A 230 -15.92 53.22 -1.57
CA ASN A 230 -15.49 54.30 -0.67
C ASN A 230 -14.76 55.42 -1.41
N LEU A 231 -13.92 55.11 -2.40
CA LEU A 231 -13.26 56.11 -3.25
C LEU A 231 -14.27 56.89 -4.10
N HIS A 232 -15.26 56.22 -4.68
CA HIS A 232 -16.33 56.89 -5.43
C HIS A 232 -17.22 57.76 -4.54
N LYS A 233 -17.51 57.34 -3.31
CA LYS A 233 -18.26 58.13 -2.32
C LYS A 233 -17.46 59.36 -1.89
N ALA A 234 -16.17 59.21 -1.63
CA ALA A 234 -15.26 60.31 -1.32
C ALA A 234 -15.15 61.32 -2.48
N ALA A 235 -15.06 60.83 -3.73
CA ALA A 235 -15.03 61.69 -4.92
C ALA A 235 -16.34 62.47 -5.12
N ARG A 236 -17.51 61.82 -4.89
CA ARG A 236 -18.82 62.49 -4.93
C ARG A 236 -18.98 63.55 -3.86
N LEU A 237 -18.52 63.28 -2.63
CA LEU A 237 -18.53 64.28 -1.54
C LEU A 237 -17.62 65.47 -1.84
N LYS A 238 -16.44 65.25 -2.45
CA LYS A 238 -15.54 66.32 -2.89
C LYS A 238 -16.15 67.20 -3.98
N ALA A 239 -16.85 66.59 -4.94
CA ALA A 239 -17.52 67.30 -6.03
C ALA A 239 -18.74 68.11 -5.51
N ALA A 240 -19.53 67.56 -4.60
CA ALA A 240 -20.66 68.27 -3.97
C ALA A 240 -20.22 69.44 -3.07
N GLY A 241 -19.05 69.34 -2.44
CA GLY A 241 -18.47 70.45 -1.66
C GLY A 241 -18.01 71.64 -2.52
N HIS A 242 -17.68 71.43 -3.80
CA HIS A 242 -17.23 72.49 -4.70
C HIS A 242 -18.39 73.23 -5.42
N SER A 243 -19.60 72.67 -5.46
CA SER A 243 -20.77 73.33 -6.06
C SER A 243 -21.54 74.25 -5.12
N GLY A 244 -21.19 74.29 -3.83
CA GLY A 244 -21.87 75.10 -2.81
C GLY A 244 -21.35 76.53 -2.63
N MET A 245 -20.23 76.89 -3.27
CA MET A 245 -19.51 78.15 -2.99
C MET A 245 -19.70 79.25 -4.06
N ALA A 246 -20.69 79.11 -4.95
CA ALA A 246 -20.92 80.04 -6.05
C ALA A 246 -22.35 80.64 -6.05
N LYS A 247 -22.88 81.04 -4.89
CA LYS A 247 -24.09 81.91 -4.80
C LYS A 247 -24.10 82.74 -3.51
N SER A 248 -23.23 83.76 -3.42
CA SER A 248 -23.47 84.94 -2.59
C SER A 248 -22.53 86.07 -3.03
N GLY A 249 -23.05 87.00 -3.82
CA GLY A 249 -22.32 88.16 -4.32
C GLY A 249 -23.22 88.95 -5.26
N GLY A 250 -24.32 89.47 -4.70
CA GLY A 250 -25.09 90.57 -5.25
C GLY A 250 -24.68 91.87 -4.58
#